data_AF-A0A2R6J6G7-F1
#
_entry.id   AF-A0A2R6J6G7-F1
#
_cell.length_a   1.000
_cell.length_b   1.000
_cell.length_c   1.000
_cell.angle_alpha   90.00
_cell.angle_beta   90.00
_cell.angle_gamma   90.00
#
_symmetry.space_group_name_H-M   'P 1'
#
loop_
_entity.id
_entity.type
_entity.pdbx_description
1 polymer ?
#
loop_
_entity_poly.entity_id
_entity_poly.type
_entity_poly.pdbx_seq_one_letter_code
_entity_poly.pdbx_strand_id
1 'polypeptide(L)'
;MELVRRFDGLSEDGGAVYLDSLEPLVSVAGAESAFRFLVIVASRARTAGIPLVARLDPDAVDPVTAGTLAEAFDRVVEGPSDGTDPSA
;
A
#
# COMPACT_ATOMS: atom_id res chain seq x y z
N MET A 1 6.41 1.32 -13.80
CA MET A 1 7.54 1.85 -12.99
C MET A 1 7.44 3.37 -12.78
N GLU A 2 6.28 3.90 -12.38
CA GLU A 2 6.10 5.34 -12.13
C GLU A 2 6.10 5.67 -10.62
N LEU A 3 5.65 4.73 -9.77
CA LEU A 3 5.65 4.89 -8.32
C LEU A 3 7.06 5.12 -7.73
N VAL A 4 8.09 4.49 -8.30
CA VAL A 4 9.49 4.66 -7.85
C VAL A 4 9.99 6.08 -8.09
N ARG A 5 9.55 6.75 -9.17
CA ARG A 5 9.97 8.14 -9.48
C ARG A 5 9.31 9.20 -8.60
N ARG A 6 8.25 8.86 -7.84
CA ARG A 6 7.62 9.80 -6.90
C ARG A 6 8.37 9.93 -5.58
N PHE A 7 9.29 9.00 -5.29
CA PHE A 7 10.12 9.03 -4.09
C PHE A 7 11.43 9.82 -4.26
N ASP A 8 11.67 10.42 -5.43
CA ASP A 8 12.90 11.16 -5.79
C ASP A 8 13.14 12.44 -4.93
N GLY A 9 12.20 12.79 -4.04
CA GLY A 9 12.34 13.88 -3.05
C GLY A 9 12.54 13.41 -1.60
N LEU A 10 12.71 12.11 -1.34
CA LEU A 10 12.86 11.57 0.02
C LEU A 10 14.32 11.39 0.48
N SER A 11 15.31 11.60 -0.37
CA SER A 11 16.71 11.50 0.03
C SER A 11 17.30 12.89 0.04
N GLU A 12 17.63 13.44 1.22
CA GLU A 12 18.97 13.21 1.79
C GLU A 12 19.02 12.43 3.13
N ASP A 13 17.90 12.15 3.83
CA ASP A 13 17.90 11.43 5.15
C ASP A 13 16.64 10.54 5.44
N GLY A 14 15.71 10.35 4.48
CA GLY A 14 14.40 9.71 4.75
C GLY A 14 14.11 8.43 3.95
N GLY A 15 13.86 7.31 4.64
CA GLY A 15 13.39 6.06 4.01
C GLY A 15 11.88 6.04 3.72
N ALA A 16 11.41 4.96 3.10
CA ALA A 16 9.98 4.65 2.94
C ALA A 16 9.70 3.20 3.32
N VAL A 17 8.49 2.93 3.83
CA VAL A 17 8.00 1.56 4.03
C VAL A 17 7.15 1.18 2.83
N TYR A 18 7.57 0.13 2.11
CA TYR A 18 6.83 -0.38 0.96
C TYR A 18 6.34 -1.80 1.22
N LEU A 19 5.02 -1.97 1.19
CA LEU A 19 4.34 -3.26 1.26
C LEU A 19 3.88 -3.62 -0.16
N ASP A 20 4.64 -4.47 -0.84
CA ASP A 20 4.42 -4.78 -2.27
C ASP A 20 3.08 -5.47 -2.55
N SER A 21 2.54 -6.18 -1.56
CA SER A 21 1.35 -7.02 -1.73
C SER A 21 0.71 -7.27 -0.36
N LEU A 22 -0.59 -7.02 -0.25
CA LEU A 22 -1.39 -7.24 0.97
C LEU A 22 -2.18 -8.54 0.93
N GLU A 23 -2.34 -9.15 -0.24
CA GLU A 23 -3.11 -10.37 -0.49
C GLU A 23 -2.65 -11.54 0.39
N PRO A 24 -1.34 -11.83 0.53
CA PRO A 24 -0.88 -12.91 1.40
C PRO A 24 -1.18 -12.63 2.88
N LEU A 25 -1.09 -11.37 3.30
CA LEU A 25 -1.38 -10.97 4.67
C LEU A 25 -2.86 -11.16 4.99
N VAL A 26 -3.74 -10.72 4.08
CA VAL A 26 -5.20 -10.90 4.22
C VAL A 26 -5.56 -12.38 4.17
N SER A 27 -4.97 -13.16 3.25
CA SER A 27 -5.24 -14.59 3.08
C SER A 27 -4.86 -15.42 4.31
N VAL A 28 -3.78 -15.06 5.02
CA VAL A 28 -3.28 -15.83 6.16
C VAL A 28 -3.89 -15.34 7.48
N ALA A 29 -3.98 -14.03 7.68
CA ALA A 29 -4.36 -13.43 8.96
C ALA A 29 -5.82 -12.97 9.04
N GLY A 30 -6.51 -12.87 7.91
CA GLY A 30 -7.84 -12.28 7.78
C GLY A 30 -7.83 -10.75 7.75
N ALA A 31 -8.93 -10.17 7.27
CA ALA A 31 -9.07 -8.72 7.04
C ALA A 31 -8.89 -7.89 8.31
N GLU A 32 -9.48 -8.30 9.45
CA GLU A 32 -9.37 -7.56 10.72
C GLU A 32 -7.92 -7.49 11.22
N SER A 33 -7.20 -8.62 11.21
CA SER A 33 -5.81 -8.67 11.63
C SER A 33 -4.91 -7.87 10.70
N ALA A 34 -5.14 -7.98 9.38
CA ALA A 34 -4.43 -7.19 8.38
C ALA A 34 -4.65 -5.68 8.58
N PHE A 35 -5.89 -5.25 8.81
CA PHE A 35 -6.21 -3.86 9.09
C PHE A 35 -5.50 -3.35 10.36
N ARG A 36 -5.55 -4.10 11.46
CA ARG A 36 -4.85 -3.73 12.70
C ARG A 36 -3.35 -3.61 12.49
N PHE A 37 -2.75 -4.54 11.75
CA PHE A 37 -1.35 -4.46 11.38
C PHE A 37 -1.05 -3.17 10.60
N LEU A 38 -1.84 -2.84 9.59
CA LEU A 38 -1.67 -1.62 8.79
C LEU A 38 -1.79 -0.35 9.63
N VAL A 39 -2.77 -0.26 10.54
CA VAL A 39 -2.92 0.88 11.46
C VAL A 39 -1.68 1.06 12.33
N ILE A 40 -1.10 -0.03 12.83
CA ILE A 40 0.13 0.03 13.63
C ILE A 40 1.29 0.52 12.77
N VAL A 41 1.50 -0.05 11.58
CA VAL A 41 2.60 0.34 10.68
C VAL A 41 2.44 1.79 10.23
N ALA A 42 1.23 2.21 9.86
CA ALA A 42 0.93 3.59 9.47
C ALA A 42 1.21 4.58 10.60
N SER A 43 0.81 4.26 11.83
CA SER A 43 1.11 5.08 13.02
C SER A 43 2.62 5.20 13.27
N ARG A 44 3.35 4.09 13.14
CA ARG A 44 4.82 4.08 13.29
C ARG A 44 5.51 4.88 12.19
N ALA A 45 5.09 4.72 10.94
CA ALA A 45 5.61 5.45 9.79
C ALA A 45 5.38 6.97 9.97
N ARG A 46 4.16 7.36 10.36
CA ARG A 46 3.80 8.76 10.68
C ARG A 46 4.66 9.33 11.81
N THR A 47 4.85 8.57 12.88
CA THR A 47 5.71 8.99 14.02
C THR A 47 7.16 9.18 13.60
N ALA A 48 7.65 8.34 12.68
CA ALA A 48 9.00 8.45 12.12
C ALA A 48 9.12 9.48 10.98
N GLY A 49 8.02 10.11 10.56
CA GLY A 49 8.03 11.07 9.44
C GLY A 49 8.30 10.43 8.08
N ILE A 50 8.10 9.12 7.93
CA ILE A 50 8.34 8.38 6.68
C ILE A 50 7.01 7.95 6.03
N PRO A 51 6.93 7.90 4.69
CA PRO A 51 5.74 7.42 4.02
C PRO A 51 5.61 5.89 4.10
N LEU A 52 4.38 5.44 4.22
CA LEU A 52 3.97 4.06 4.03
C LEU A 52 3.21 3.97 2.70
N VAL A 53 3.62 3.05 1.84
CA VAL A 53 2.92 2.72 0.59
C VAL A 53 2.65 1.23 0.58
N ALA A 54 1.42 0.85 0.25
CA ALA A 54 1.01 -0.53 0.07
C ALA A 54 0.31 -0.70 -1.27
N ARG A 55 0.46 -1.89 -1.86
CA ARG A 55 -0.27 -2.30 -3.06
C ARG A 55 -1.24 -3.44 -2.71
N LEU A 56 -2.40 -3.36 -3.33
CA LEU A 56 -3.48 -4.33 -3.22
C LEU A 56 -4.11 -4.43 -4.61
N ASP A 57 -4.18 -5.63 -5.15
CA ASP A 57 -5.04 -5.97 -6.28
C ASP A 57 -6.50 -5.98 -5.79
N PRO A 58 -7.37 -5.08 -6.29
CA PRO A 58 -8.77 -5.01 -5.86
C PRO A 58 -9.57 -6.27 -6.26
N ASP A 59 -9.11 -7.05 -7.25
CA ASP A 59 -9.78 -8.28 -7.68
C ASP A 59 -9.37 -9.50 -6.82
N ALA A 60 -8.31 -9.37 -6.02
CA ALA A 60 -7.82 -10.44 -5.14
C ALA A 60 -8.54 -10.49 -3.77
N VAL A 61 -9.32 -9.47 -3.43
CA VAL A 61 -10.11 -9.40 -2.20
C VAL A 61 -11.52 -8.93 -2.50
N ASP A 62 -12.48 -9.18 -1.60
CA ASP A 62 -13.81 -8.62 -1.77
C ASP A 62 -13.81 -7.09 -1.57
N PRO A 63 -14.75 -6.34 -2.19
CA PRO A 63 -14.79 -4.88 -2.12
C PRO A 63 -14.92 -4.31 -0.70
N VAL A 64 -15.56 -5.07 0.22
CA VAL A 64 -15.70 -4.62 1.61
C VAL A 64 -14.36 -4.68 2.31
N THR A 65 -13.61 -5.78 2.14
CA THR A 65 -12.24 -5.90 2.64
C THR A 65 -11.32 -4.82 2.08
N ALA A 66 -11.35 -4.56 0.76
CA ALA A 66 -10.57 -3.49 0.15
C ALA A 66 -10.89 -2.12 0.77
N GLY A 67 -12.19 -1.82 0.95
CA GLY A 67 -12.65 -0.59 1.60
C GLY A 67 -12.17 -0.46 3.05
N THR A 68 -12.21 -1.54 3.82
CA THR A 68 -11.70 -1.54 5.21
C THR A 68 -10.20 -1.29 5.26
N LEU A 69 -9.41 -1.95 4.42
CA LEU A 69 -7.95 -1.75 4.40
C LEU A 69 -7.58 -0.32 3.99
N ALA A 70 -8.34 0.30 3.09
CA ALA A 70 -8.15 1.68 2.66
C ALA A 70 -8.26 2.69 3.81
N GLU A 71 -9.08 2.44 4.84
CA GLU A 71 -9.23 3.35 5.99
C GLU A 71 -7.94 3.51 6.82
N ALA A 72 -6.97 2.60 6.66
CA ALA A 72 -5.67 2.70 7.33
C ALA A 72 -4.72 3.72 6.66
N PHE A 73 -5.07 4.23 5.47
CA PHE A 73 -4.22 5.11 4.67
C PHE A 73 -4.82 6.50 4.53
N ASP A 74 -3.95 7.50 4.44
CA ASP A 74 -4.36 8.89 4.20
C ASP A 74 -4.96 9.11 2.81
N ARG A 75 -4.62 8.24 1.86
CA ARG A 75 -5.08 8.32 0.47
C ARG A 75 -4.97 6.95 -0.21
N VAL A 76 -5.96 6.65 -1.05
CA VAL A 76 -5.93 5.53 -2.01
C VAL A 76 -5.74 6.08 -3.42
N VAL A 77 -4.98 5.37 -4.24
CA VAL A 77 -4.77 5.68 -5.66
C VAL A 77 -4.99 4.43 -6.48
N GLU A 78 -5.62 4.58 -7.64
CA GLU A 78 -5.64 3.54 -8.64
C GLU A 78 -4.24 3.43 -9.26
N GLY A 79 -3.66 2.23 -9.22
CA GLY A 79 -2.40 1.93 -9.87
C GLY A 79 -2.60 1.64 -11.36
N PRO A 80 -1.55 1.70 -12.19
CA PRO A 80 -1.63 1.18 -13.54
C PRO A 80 -1.99 -0.31 -13.46
N SER A 81 -3.00 -0.74 -14.20
CA SER A 81 -3.31 -2.15 -14.37
C SER A 81 -2.04 -2.84 -14.87
N ASP A 82 -1.62 -3.94 -14.22
CA ASP A 82 -0.55 -4.82 -14.73
C ASP A 82 -1.07 -5.50 -16.01
N GLY A 83 -1.11 -4.73 -17.09
CA GLY A 83 -1.81 -5.08 -18.32
C GLY A 83 -1.23 -4.24 -19.45
N THR A 84 -0.11 -4.72 -20.00
CA THR A 84 0.45 -4.44 -21.33
C THR A 84 0.22 -3.03 -21.85
N ASP A 85 1.28 -2.23 -21.96
CA ASP A 85 1.30 -1.14 -22.92
C ASP A 85 1.52 -1.77 -24.32
N PRO A 86 0.52 -1.87 -25.23
CA PRO A 86 0.75 -2.35 -26.59
C PRO A 86 1.33 -1.26 -27.50
N SER A 87 1.91 -0.17 -26.97
CA SER A 87 2.44 0.95 -27.75
C SER A 87 3.86 1.33 -27.31
N ALA A 88 4.83 0.48 -27.62
CA ALA A 88 6.25 0.86 -27.70
C ALA A 88 6.86 0.32 -29.00
#